data_AF-A0A1X1EU13-F1
#
_entry.id   AF-A0A1X1EU13-F1
#
_cell.length_a   1.000
_cell.length_b   1.000
_cell.length_c   1.000
_cell.angle_alpha   90.00
_cell.angle_beta   90.00
_cell.angle_gamma   90.00
#
_symmetry.space_group_name_H-M   'P 1'
#
loop_
_entity.id
_entity.type
_entity.pdbx_description
1 polymer ?
#
loop_
_entity_poly.entity_id
_entity_poly.type
_entity_poly.pdbx_seq_one_letter_code
_entity_poly.pdbx_strand_id
1 'polypeptide(L)'
;MLTLTFDFHQLPDRQAFYHALAHQTHCPFAFGNNLDALWDWLTGGMALPATLHLRHFDASSVEFAPVLALLEEAEAQLAGELRLVRD
;
A
#
# COMPACT_ATOMS: atom_id res chain seq x y z
N MET A 1 9.39 6.28 11.72
CA MET A 1 9.36 6.09 10.26
C MET A 1 8.95 4.66 10.00
N LEU A 2 7.85 4.46 9.29
CA LEU A 2 7.29 3.14 8.99
C LEU A 2 7.88 2.63 7.65
N THR A 3 8.31 1.37 7.61
CA THR A 3 8.79 0.74 6.37
C THR A 3 7.99 -0.51 6.11
N LEU A 4 7.37 -0.56 4.94
CA LEU A 4 6.53 -1.66 4.50
C LEU A 4 7.17 -2.30 3.27
N THR A 5 7.06 -3.62 3.15
CA THR A 5 7.56 -4.37 2.00
C THR A 5 6.49 -5.31 1.48
N PHE A 6 6.22 -5.23 0.19
CA PHE A 6 5.26 -6.07 -0.52
C PHE A 6 5.99 -6.79 -1.64
N ASP A 7 6.06 -8.12 -1.55
CA ASP A 7 6.57 -8.97 -2.63
C ASP A 7 5.39 -9.47 -3.46
N PHE A 8 5.22 -8.94 -4.67
CA PHE A 8 4.08 -9.22 -5.52
C PHE A 8 4.10 -10.65 -6.10
N HIS A 9 5.23 -11.37 -6.03
CA HIS A 9 5.22 -12.82 -6.30
C HIS A 9 4.52 -13.64 -5.21
N GLN A 10 4.40 -13.10 -3.99
CA GLN A 10 3.74 -13.75 -2.85
C GLN A 10 2.31 -13.25 -2.63
N LEU A 11 1.87 -12.25 -3.38
CA LEU A 11 0.54 -11.65 -3.28
C LEU A 11 -0.30 -12.08 -4.49
N PRO A 12 -1.19 -13.08 -4.33
CA PRO A 12 -2.00 -13.57 -5.45
C PRO A 12 -3.04 -12.56 -5.95
N ASP A 13 -3.48 -11.63 -5.09
CA ASP A 13 -4.55 -10.68 -5.38
C ASP A 13 -4.50 -9.44 -4.46
N ARG A 14 -5.42 -8.49 -4.68
CA ARG A 14 -5.56 -7.30 -3.82
C ARG A 14 -5.93 -7.64 -2.38
N GLN A 15 -6.66 -8.73 -2.13
CA GLN A 15 -7.06 -9.11 -0.77
C GLN A 15 -5.83 -9.48 0.06
N ALA A 16 -4.89 -10.24 -0.50
CA ALA A 16 -3.62 -10.55 0.12
C ALA A 16 -2.79 -9.28 0.40
N PHE A 17 -2.79 -8.32 -0.52
CA PHE A 17 -2.13 -7.02 -0.32
C PHE A 17 -2.73 -6.26 0.88
N TYR A 18 -4.06 -6.17 0.98
CA TYR A 18 -4.73 -5.48 2.09
C TYR A 18 -4.44 -6.14 3.43
N HIS A 19 -4.46 -7.47 3.50
CA HIS A 19 -4.08 -8.20 4.71
C HIS A 19 -2.62 -7.97 5.09
N ALA A 20 -1.70 -7.99 4.12
CA ALA A 20 -0.29 -7.70 4.37
C ALA A 20 -0.09 -6.27 4.88
N LEU A 21 -0.79 -5.29 4.32
CA LEU A 21 -0.76 -3.89 4.73
C LEU A 21 -1.25 -3.75 6.18
N ALA A 22 -2.43 -4.27 6.49
CA ALA A 22 -3.02 -4.20 7.83
C ALA A 22 -2.11 -4.87 8.87
N HIS A 23 -1.50 -6.02 8.53
CA HIS A 23 -0.57 -6.73 9.40
C HIS A 23 0.71 -5.92 9.65
N GLN A 24 1.37 -5.43 8.61
CA GLN A 24 2.64 -4.69 8.75
C GLN A 24 2.46 -3.32 9.44
N THR A 25 1.30 -2.69 9.26
CA THR A 25 0.97 -1.40 9.90
C THR A 25 0.42 -1.55 11.32
N HIS A 26 0.20 -2.79 11.79
CA HIS A 26 -0.48 -3.08 13.06
C HIS A 26 -1.84 -2.38 13.17
N CYS A 27 -2.64 -2.43 12.08
CA CYS A 27 -3.95 -1.81 12.03
C CYS A 27 -4.82 -2.30 13.22
N PRO A 28 -5.32 -1.40 14.08
CA PRO A 28 -5.96 -1.78 15.34
C PRO A 28 -7.42 -2.25 15.15
N PHE A 29 -7.95 -2.18 13.95
CA PHE A 29 -9.32 -2.56 13.62
C PHE A 29 -9.38 -3.43 12.36
N ALA A 30 -10.55 -3.99 12.07
CA ALA A 30 -10.79 -4.75 10.86
C ALA A 30 -10.67 -3.83 9.62
N PHE A 31 -9.58 -3.99 8.87
CA PHE A 31 -9.34 -3.24 7.65
C PHE A 31 -10.45 -3.50 6.61
N GLY A 32 -10.93 -2.45 5.93
CA GLY A 32 -12.08 -2.54 5.02
C GLY A 32 -11.84 -3.38 3.75
N ASN A 33 -10.59 -3.71 3.42
CA ASN A 33 -10.18 -4.55 2.29
C ASN A 33 -10.72 -4.07 0.93
N ASN A 34 -10.71 -2.76 0.70
CA ASN A 34 -11.08 -2.13 -0.56
C ASN A 34 -10.22 -0.87 -0.80
N LEU A 35 -10.39 -0.24 -1.96
CA LEU A 35 -9.59 0.93 -2.36
C LEU A 35 -9.87 2.16 -1.47
N ASP A 36 -11.12 2.38 -1.07
CA ASP A 36 -11.48 3.49 -0.19
C ASP A 36 -10.79 3.35 1.19
N ALA A 37 -10.80 2.15 1.75
CA ALA A 37 -10.10 1.84 3.00
C ALA A 37 -8.58 1.96 2.86
N LEU A 38 -8.02 1.61 1.69
CA LEU A 38 -6.60 1.84 1.40
C LEU A 38 -6.28 3.34 1.42
N TRP A 39 -7.12 4.16 0.79
CA TRP A 39 -6.96 5.61 0.75
C TRP A 39 -6.99 6.22 2.16
N ASP A 40 -8.03 5.93 2.92
CA ASP A 40 -8.20 6.42 4.30
C ASP A 40 -6.99 6.03 5.16
N TRP A 41 -6.50 4.81 4.97
CA TRP A 41 -5.37 4.30 5.75
C TRP A 41 -4.06 5.00 5.41
N LEU A 42 -3.74 5.15 4.12
CA LEU A 42 -2.52 5.80 3.67
C LEU A 42 -2.47 7.28 4.05
N THR A 43 -3.61 7.97 3.98
CA THR A 43 -3.67 9.44 4.12
C THR A 43 -3.97 9.93 5.53
N GLY A 44 -4.42 9.05 6.44
CA GLY A 44 -4.69 9.44 7.83
C GLY A 44 -4.76 8.32 8.86
N GLY A 45 -4.72 7.05 8.45
CA GLY A 45 -4.85 5.91 9.36
C GLY A 45 -3.54 5.34 9.89
N MET A 46 -2.48 5.34 9.08
CA MET A 46 -1.17 4.81 9.46
C MET A 46 -0.17 5.89 9.88
N ALA A 47 0.90 5.46 10.54
CA ALA A 47 1.99 6.36 10.94
C ALA A 47 2.80 6.85 9.72
N LEU A 48 3.04 8.17 9.66
CA LEU A 48 3.91 8.85 8.70
C LEU A 48 5.14 9.46 9.43
N PRO A 49 6.29 9.64 8.76
CA PRO A 49 6.55 9.30 7.37
C PRO A 49 6.69 7.78 7.16
N ALA A 50 6.36 7.33 5.95
CA ALA A 50 6.37 5.93 5.56
C ALA A 50 7.03 5.68 4.20
N THR A 51 7.64 4.50 4.04
CA THR A 51 8.19 4.02 2.77
C THR A 51 7.64 2.65 2.44
N LEU A 52 7.10 2.48 1.23
CA LEU A 52 6.54 1.24 0.72
C LEU A 52 7.45 0.70 -0.39
N HIS A 53 8.04 -0.46 -0.14
CA HIS A 53 8.81 -1.20 -1.13
C HIS A 53 7.89 -2.16 -1.89
N LEU A 54 7.73 -1.92 -3.19
CA LEU A 54 6.96 -2.74 -4.11
C LEU A 54 7.94 -3.63 -4.89
N ARG A 55 8.20 -4.83 -4.37
CA ARG A 55 9.13 -5.79 -4.96
C ARG A 55 8.44 -6.66 -6.00
N HIS A 56 9.11 -6.88 -7.13
CA HIS A 56 8.59 -7.70 -8.24
C HIS A 56 7.22 -7.21 -8.74
N PHE A 57 6.97 -5.90 -8.65
CA PHE A 57 5.71 -5.34 -9.08
C PHE A 57 5.62 -5.34 -10.62
N ASP A 58 4.64 -6.04 -11.15
CA ASP A 58 4.34 -6.02 -12.58
C ASP A 58 3.38 -4.86 -12.92
N ALA A 59 3.92 -3.83 -13.56
CA ALA A 59 3.14 -2.66 -14.00
C ALA A 59 2.06 -2.99 -15.05
N SER A 60 2.12 -4.16 -15.68
CA SER A 60 1.07 -4.65 -16.59
C SER A 60 -0.05 -5.43 -15.89
N SER A 61 0.05 -5.63 -14.57
CA SER A 61 -0.97 -6.35 -13.79
C SER A 61 -2.28 -5.58 -13.73
N VAL A 62 -3.31 -6.11 -14.39
CA VAL A 62 -4.69 -5.59 -14.30
C VAL A 62 -5.25 -5.70 -12.88
N GLU A 63 -4.83 -6.74 -12.13
CA GLU A 63 -5.30 -6.96 -10.76
C GLU A 63 -4.80 -5.87 -9.80
N PHE A 64 -3.54 -5.43 -9.94
CA PHE A 64 -2.95 -4.44 -9.05
C PHE A 64 -2.92 -3.02 -9.61
N ALA A 65 -3.28 -2.80 -10.88
CA ALA A 65 -3.32 -1.46 -11.48
C ALA A 65 -4.09 -0.42 -10.64
N PRO A 66 -5.28 -0.72 -10.07
CA PRO A 66 -5.99 0.23 -9.21
C PRO A 66 -5.26 0.53 -7.89
N VAL A 67 -4.57 -0.46 -7.32
CA VAL A 67 -3.78 -0.28 -6.08
C VAL A 67 -2.58 0.61 -6.35
N LEU A 68 -1.86 0.38 -7.45
CA LEU A 68 -0.73 1.21 -7.83
C LEU A 68 -1.14 2.66 -8.06
N ALA A 69 -2.21 2.90 -8.83
CA ALA A 69 -2.68 4.25 -9.11
C ALA A 69 -2.99 5.01 -7.81
N LEU A 70 -3.63 4.34 -6.85
CA LEU A 70 -3.99 4.93 -5.56
C LEU A 70 -2.74 5.18 -4.68
N LEU A 71 -1.75 4.28 -4.71
CA LEU A 71 -0.48 4.48 -4.03
C LEU A 71 0.28 5.69 -4.59
N GLU A 72 0.33 5.85 -5.92
CA GLU A 72 0.95 7.00 -6.60
C GLU A 72 0.23 8.31 -6.27
N GLU A 73 -1.11 8.29 -6.24
CA GLU A 73 -1.92 9.44 -5.85
C GLU A 73 -1.66 9.85 -4.39
N ALA A 74 -1.60 8.87 -3.48
CA ALA A 74 -1.30 9.13 -2.07
C ALA A 74 0.13 9.68 -1.88
N GLU A 75 1.12 9.16 -2.60
CA GLU A 75 2.50 9.69 -2.58
C GLU A 75 2.54 11.15 -3.01
N ALA A 76 1.82 11.50 -4.09
CA ALA A 76 1.71 12.87 -4.57
C ALA A 76 1.00 13.79 -3.56
N GLN A 77 -0.11 13.34 -2.96
CA GLN A 77 -0.87 14.12 -1.98
C GLN A 77 -0.09 14.38 -0.68
N LEU A 78 0.67 13.40 -0.22
CA LEU A 78 1.39 13.45 1.05
C LEU A 78 2.76 14.15 0.97
N ALA A 79 3.12 14.67 -0.22
CA ALA A 79 4.25 15.58 -0.42
C ALA A 79 5.57 15.12 0.24
N GLY A 80 5.91 13.84 0.11
CA GLY A 80 7.14 13.24 0.64
C GLY A 80 7.02 12.55 1.99
N GLU A 81 5.88 12.67 2.70
CA GLU A 81 5.61 11.87 3.91
C GLU A 81 5.35 10.40 3.58
N LEU A 82 4.85 10.10 2.39
CA LEU A 82 4.78 8.75 1.83
C LEU A 82 5.76 8.65 0.66
N ARG A 83 6.52 7.57 0.60
CA ARG A 83 7.44 7.28 -0.50
C ARG A 83 7.25 5.87 -1.04
N LEU A 84 7.22 5.73 -2.36
CA LEU A 84 7.22 4.46 -3.07
C LEU A 84 8.63 4.13 -3.55
N VAL A 85 9.04 2.87 -3.36
CA VAL A 85 10.28 2.31 -3.93
C VAL A 85 9.90 1.07 -4.71
N ARG A 86 10.31 0.99 -5.98
CA ARG A 86 10.03 -0.15 -6.87
C ARG A 86 11.33 -0.89 -7.10
N ASP A 87 11.37 -2.14 -6.69
CA ASP A 87 12.55 -3.02 -6.72
C ASP A 87 12.25 -4.33 -7.48
#